data_AF-A0AAN7TRM4-F1
#
_entry.id   AF-A0AAN7TRM4-F1
#
_cell.length_a   1.000
_cell.length_b   1.000
_cell.length_c   1.000
_cell.angle_alpha   90.00
_cell.angle_beta   90.00
_cell.angle_gamma   90.00
#
_symmetry.space_group_name_H-M   'P 1'
#
loop_
_entity.id
_entity.type
_entity.pdbx_description
1 polymer ?
#
loop_
_entity_poly.entity_id
_entity_poly.type
_entity_poly.pdbx_seq_one_letter_code
_entity_poly.pdbx_strand_id
1 'polypeptide(L)'
;MKIKYIFLVLLSLVLLLDSLNAEVFQDYEIKDINEVNKINEELEGDEWKSPYQKREDARLAQQQDEMRRLTGYATTGKIPTNVNRCTGIKCPSGFTCNHDGVCMKKCGRVWCIVSTDCEKDLFGIQFCRPPRGPTKKE
;
A
#
# COMPACT_ATOMS: atom_id res chain seq x y z
N MET A 1 12.04 -22.68 73.23
CA MET A 1 10.91 -22.23 72.37
C MET A 1 11.16 -20.92 71.62
N LYS A 2 12.01 -19.99 72.10
CA LYS A 2 12.21 -18.66 71.48
C LYS A 2 12.91 -18.67 70.09
N ILE A 3 13.84 -19.60 69.85
CA ILE A 3 14.61 -19.67 68.60
C ILE A 3 13.75 -20.06 67.39
N LYS A 4 12.75 -20.94 67.60
CA LYS A 4 11.83 -21.37 66.52
C LYS A 4 10.95 -20.22 66.01
N TYR A 5 10.54 -19.30 66.91
CA TYR A 5 9.77 -18.12 66.54
C TYR A 5 10.58 -17.11 65.74
N ILE A 6 11.85 -16.91 66.10
CA ILE A 6 12.76 -16.02 65.36
C ILE A 6 12.96 -16.51 63.92
N PHE A 7 13.11 -17.83 63.75
CA PHE A 7 13.27 -18.42 62.42
C PHE A 7 12.01 -18.26 61.55
N LEU A 8 10.82 -18.42 62.13
CA LEU A 8 9.55 -18.21 61.43
C LEU A 8 9.35 -16.75 61.00
N VAL A 9 9.71 -15.79 61.86
CA VAL A 9 9.63 -14.36 61.53
C VAL A 9 10.63 -13.96 60.44
N LEU A 10 11.85 -14.49 60.50
CA LEU A 10 12.84 -14.25 59.45
C LEU A 10 12.40 -14.84 58.11
N LEU A 11 11.83 -16.06 58.12
CA LEU A 11 11.32 -16.70 56.91
C LEU A 11 10.16 -15.90 56.30
N SER A 12 9.23 -15.38 57.12
CA SER A 12 8.14 -14.55 56.60
C SER A 12 8.63 -13.21 56.04
N LEU A 13 9.67 -12.64 56.64
CA LEU A 13 10.26 -11.39 56.17
C LEU A 13 10.95 -11.55 54.81
N VAL A 14 11.65 -12.67 54.61
CA VAL A 14 12.28 -13.00 53.31
C VAL A 14 11.23 -13.19 52.22
N LEU A 15 10.16 -13.93 52.51
CA LEU A 15 9.06 -14.13 51.55
C LEU A 15 8.33 -12.83 51.18
N LEU A 16 8.23 -11.89 52.11
CA LEU A 16 7.67 -10.55 51.86
C LEU A 16 8.60 -9.69 50.99
N LEU A 17 9.91 -9.77 51.21
CA LEU A 17 10.90 -9.08 50.38
C LEU A 17 10.91 -9.59 48.94
N ASP A 18 10.77 -10.90 48.73
CA ASP A 18 10.71 -11.48 47.37
C ASP A 18 9.43 -11.05 46.62
N SER A 19 8.29 -10.98 47.32
CA SER A 19 7.02 -10.53 46.73
C SER A 19 7.08 -9.05 46.30
N LEU A 20 7.68 -8.18 47.12
CA LEU A 20 7.85 -6.76 46.80
C LEU A 20 8.80 -6.53 45.62
N ASN A 21 9.86 -7.33 45.47
CA ASN A 21 10.78 -7.22 44.35
C ASN A 21 10.14 -7.64 43.01
N ALA A 22 9.22 -8.60 43.02
CA ALA A 22 8.58 -9.11 41.81
C ALA A 22 7.63 -8.08 41.16
N GLU A 23 6.85 -7.35 41.97
CA GLU A 23 5.93 -6.32 41.46
C GLU A 23 6.68 -5.11 40.87
N VAL A 24 7.76 -4.66 41.53
CA VAL A 24 8.57 -3.51 41.06
C VAL A 24 9.30 -3.81 39.74
N PHE A 25 9.69 -5.07 39.49
CA PHE A 25 10.35 -5.44 38.24
C PHE A 25 9.42 -5.45 37.03
N GLN A 26 8.14 -5.82 37.18
CA GLN A 26 7.20 -5.88 36.06
C GLN A 26 6.81 -4.51 35.52
N ASP A 27 6.63 -3.51 36.39
CA ASP A 27 6.21 -2.17 35.96
C ASP A 27 7.32 -1.40 35.21
N TYR A 28 8.59 -1.72 35.46
CA TYR A 28 9.72 -1.06 34.80
C TYR A 28 9.91 -1.57 33.36
N GLU A 29 9.82 -2.89 33.14
CA GLU A 29 10.00 -3.50 31.81
C GLU A 29 8.88 -3.10 30.82
N ILE A 30 7.63 -2.96 31.29
CA ILE A 30 6.49 -2.64 30.41
C ILE A 30 6.57 -1.20 29.89
N LYS A 31 7.12 -0.27 30.68
CA LYS A 31 7.22 1.14 30.29
C LYS A 31 8.25 1.36 29.18
N ASP A 32 9.39 0.66 29.26
CA ASP A 32 10.49 0.78 28.29
C ASP A 32 10.11 0.20 26.91
N ILE A 33 9.38 -0.91 26.87
CA ILE A 33 8.95 -1.54 25.60
C ILE A 33 7.98 -0.64 24.81
N ASN A 34 7.08 0.05 25.52
CA ASN A 34 6.07 0.89 24.88
C ASN A 34 6.66 2.19 24.31
N GLU A 35 7.71 2.72 24.95
CA GLU A 35 8.42 3.90 24.47
C GLU A 35 9.32 3.57 23.26
N VAL A 36 9.97 2.40 23.25
CA VAL A 36 10.76 1.92 22.09
C VAL A 36 9.87 1.67 20.87
N ASN A 37 8.69 1.06 21.03
CA ASN A 37 7.77 0.83 19.90
C ASN A 37 7.28 2.15 19.29
N LYS A 38 6.98 3.15 20.12
CA LYS A 38 6.56 4.48 19.66
C LYS A 38 7.65 5.20 18.87
N ILE A 39 8.92 5.07 19.28
CA ILE A 39 10.06 5.63 18.56
C ILE A 39 10.26 4.90 17.22
N ASN A 40 10.03 3.59 17.18
CA ASN A 40 10.20 2.79 15.96
C ASN A 40 9.15 3.14 14.90
N GLU A 41 7.89 3.37 15.30
CA GLU A 41 6.82 3.80 14.38
C GLU A 41 7.05 5.22 13.80
N GLU A 42 7.69 6.13 14.54
CA GLU A 42 8.05 7.47 14.04
C GLU A 42 9.25 7.46 13.06
N LEU A 43 10.16 6.49 13.19
CA LEU A 43 11.38 6.38 12.36
C LEU A 43 11.18 5.63 11.03
N GLU A 44 10.11 4.85 10.89
CA GLU A 44 9.77 4.18 9.61
C GLU A 44 9.22 5.14 8.54
N GLY A 45 9.03 6.43 8.88
CA GLY A 45 8.36 7.41 8.01
C GLY A 45 9.19 7.99 6.86
N ASP A 46 10.52 8.06 6.96
CA ASP A 46 11.36 8.70 5.94
C ASP A 46 12.63 7.90 5.69
N GLU A 47 12.54 6.88 4.84
CA GLU A 47 13.69 6.19 4.28
C GLU A 47 14.60 7.22 3.58
N TRP A 48 15.75 7.53 4.19
CA TRP A 48 16.69 8.50 3.65
C TRP A 48 17.23 7.99 2.31
N LYS A 49 16.72 8.53 1.22
CA LYS A 49 17.23 8.25 -0.13
C LYS A 49 18.42 9.16 -0.43
N SER A 50 19.51 8.56 -0.89
CA SER A 50 20.67 9.33 -1.35
C SER A 50 20.28 10.29 -2.50
N PRO A 51 21.01 11.41 -2.69
CA PRO A 51 20.75 12.33 -3.80
C PRO A 51 20.83 11.67 -5.19
N TYR A 52 21.54 10.56 -5.32
CA TYR A 52 21.59 9.76 -6.55
C TYR A 52 20.31 8.94 -6.75
N GLN A 53 19.84 8.23 -5.71
CA GLN A 53 18.57 7.48 -5.78
C GLN A 53 17.38 8.39 -6.09
N LYS A 54 17.33 9.60 -5.51
CA LYS A 54 16.25 10.56 -5.83
C LYS A 54 16.24 10.99 -7.30
N ARG A 55 17.41 11.13 -7.93
CA ARG A 55 17.51 11.47 -9.36
C ARG A 55 17.10 10.30 -10.24
N GLU A 56 17.50 9.09 -9.87
CA GLU A 56 17.16 7.89 -10.65
C GLU A 56 15.66 7.57 -10.56
N ASP A 57 15.05 7.70 -9.38
CA ASP A 57 13.60 7.56 -9.19
C ASP A 57 12.83 8.60 -10.03
N ALA A 58 13.29 9.85 -10.04
CA ALA A 58 12.69 10.90 -10.86
C ALA A 58 12.82 10.61 -12.37
N ARG A 59 13.98 10.08 -12.80
CA ARG A 59 14.22 9.68 -14.19
C ARG A 59 13.30 8.54 -14.62
N LEU A 60 13.15 7.52 -13.76
CA LEU A 60 12.24 6.39 -13.98
C LEU A 60 10.77 6.84 -14.03
N ALA A 61 10.36 7.74 -13.13
CA ALA A 61 9.02 8.31 -13.13
C ALA A 61 8.71 9.10 -14.41
N GLN A 62 9.67 9.88 -14.91
CA GLN A 62 9.53 10.59 -16.19
C GLN A 62 9.42 9.63 -17.38
N GLN A 63 10.25 8.58 -17.43
CA GLN A 63 10.15 7.56 -18.48
C GLN A 63 8.81 6.83 -18.44
N GLN A 64 8.29 6.53 -17.25
CA GLN A 64 6.97 5.92 -17.09
C GLN A 64 5.83 6.86 -17.53
N ASP A 65 5.89 8.16 -17.22
CA ASP A 65 4.89 9.13 -17.68
C ASP A 65 4.93 9.30 -19.20
N GLU A 66 6.13 9.34 -19.80
CA GLU A 66 6.29 9.40 -21.25
C GLU A 66 5.75 8.15 -21.94
N MET A 67 6.04 6.96 -21.40
CA MET A 67 5.46 5.70 -21.88
C MET A 67 3.93 5.67 -21.73
N ARG A 68 3.38 6.21 -20.64
CA ARG A 68 1.92 6.34 -20.45
C ARG A 68 1.30 7.25 -21.51
N ARG A 69 1.96 8.36 -21.85
CA ARG A 69 1.50 9.30 -22.89
C ARG A 69 1.57 8.69 -24.29
N LEU A 70 2.69 8.05 -24.63
CA LEU A 70 2.94 7.49 -25.96
C LEU A 70 2.06 6.29 -26.24
N THR A 71 1.92 5.42 -25.25
CA THR A 71 1.24 4.15 -25.49
C THR A 71 -0.27 4.29 -25.37
N GLY A 72 -0.79 5.34 -24.72
CA GLY A 72 -2.24 5.60 -24.59
C GLY A 72 -3.02 4.48 -23.88
N TYR A 73 -2.37 3.34 -23.59
CA TYR A 73 -2.89 2.28 -22.77
C TYR A 73 -3.01 2.86 -21.38
N ALA A 74 -4.25 3.07 -20.97
CA ALA A 74 -4.62 3.21 -19.59
C ALA A 74 -3.96 2.06 -18.81
N THR A 75 -2.80 2.32 -18.22
CA THR A 75 -2.22 1.51 -17.15
C THR A 75 -3.06 1.78 -15.90
N THR A 76 -4.35 1.48 -15.98
CA THR A 76 -5.07 1.05 -14.79
C THR A 76 -4.36 -0.22 -14.39
N GLY A 77 -3.71 -0.28 -13.23
CA GLY A 77 -3.09 -1.51 -12.69
C GLY A 77 -4.09 -2.64 -12.41
N LYS A 78 -5.17 -2.73 -13.20
CA LYS A 78 -6.19 -3.76 -13.20
C LYS A 78 -5.91 -4.67 -14.39
N ILE A 79 -5.69 -5.94 -14.09
CA ILE A 79 -5.51 -7.02 -15.06
C ILE A 79 -6.70 -7.00 -16.04
N PRO A 80 -6.49 -7.08 -17.36
CA PRO A 80 -7.59 -7.11 -18.33
C PRO A 80 -8.53 -8.28 -18.00
N THR A 81 -9.79 -7.96 -17.71
CA THR A 81 -10.83 -8.96 -17.46
C THR A 81 -11.13 -9.75 -18.74
N ASN A 82 -11.76 -10.93 -18.62
CA ASN A 82 -12.06 -11.84 -19.73
C ASN A 82 -12.85 -11.16 -20.88
N VAL A 83 -13.61 -10.10 -20.57
CA VAL A 83 -14.38 -9.28 -21.53
C VAL A 83 -13.48 -8.50 -22.51
N ASN A 84 -12.20 -8.28 -22.18
CA ASN A 84 -11.27 -7.54 -23.02
C ASN A 84 -10.57 -8.40 -24.06
N ARG A 85 -10.68 -9.74 -24.00
CA ARG A 85 -9.97 -10.65 -24.92
C ARG A 85 -10.86 -11.06 -26.09
N CYS A 86 -10.32 -10.95 -27.31
CA CYS A 86 -10.96 -11.37 -28.55
C CYS A 86 -10.39 -12.66 -29.15
N THR A 87 -9.49 -13.34 -28.44
CA THR A 87 -9.04 -14.69 -28.79
C THR A 87 -10.21 -15.68 -28.64
N GLY A 88 -10.99 -15.87 -29.72
CA GLY A 88 -12.13 -16.80 -29.77
C GLY A 88 -13.51 -16.16 -29.60
N ILE A 89 -13.60 -14.84 -29.32
CA ILE A 89 -14.87 -14.11 -29.17
C ILE A 89 -14.79 -12.80 -29.97
N LYS A 90 -15.90 -12.39 -30.59
CA LYS A 90 -15.98 -11.11 -31.31
C LYS A 90 -16.00 -9.94 -30.32
N CYS A 91 -15.23 -8.88 -30.61
CA CYS A 91 -15.27 -7.65 -29.82
C CYS A 91 -16.66 -7.00 -29.82
N PRO A 92 -17.02 -6.28 -28.74
CA PRO A 92 -18.26 -5.50 -28.70
C PRO A 92 -18.28 -4.40 -29.77
N SER A 93 -19.48 -3.93 -30.11
CA SER A 93 -19.69 -2.95 -31.18
C SER A 93 -18.82 -1.70 -31.02
N GLY A 94 -18.09 -1.36 -32.09
CA GLY A 94 -17.19 -0.20 -32.12
C GLY A 94 -15.78 -0.46 -31.58
N PHE A 95 -15.45 -1.69 -31.20
CA PHE A 95 -14.10 -2.13 -30.83
C PHE A 95 -13.51 -3.05 -31.91
N THR A 96 -12.19 -2.99 -32.07
CA THR A 96 -11.39 -3.78 -33.00
C THR A 96 -10.40 -4.62 -32.21
N CYS A 97 -10.20 -5.87 -32.63
CA CYS A 97 -9.25 -6.78 -32.00
C CYS A 97 -7.82 -6.43 -32.43
N ASN A 98 -6.93 -6.16 -31.47
CA ASN A 98 -5.51 -5.98 -31.76
C ASN A 98 -4.79 -7.33 -31.95
N HIS A 99 -3.54 -7.31 -32.45
CA HIS A 99 -2.68 -8.50 -32.57
C HIS A 99 -2.44 -9.22 -31.23
N ASP A 100 -2.49 -8.48 -30.11
CA ASP A 100 -2.40 -9.06 -28.77
C ASP A 100 -3.69 -9.74 -28.28
N GLY A 101 -4.72 -9.78 -29.12
CA GLY A 101 -6.01 -10.38 -28.78
C GLY A 101 -6.81 -9.54 -27.79
N VAL A 102 -6.62 -8.21 -27.78
CA VAL A 102 -7.34 -7.27 -26.92
C VAL A 102 -8.29 -6.39 -27.74
N CYS A 103 -9.52 -6.19 -27.25
CA CYS A 103 -10.52 -5.31 -27.87
C CYS A 103 -10.23 -3.84 -27.57
N MET A 104 -10.06 -3.05 -28.63
CA MET A 104 -9.67 -1.64 -28.56
C MET A 104 -10.55 -0.75 -29.44
N LYS A 105 -10.85 0.47 -29.00
CA LYS A 105 -11.62 1.48 -29.74
C LYS A 105 -10.80 2.74 -29.94
N LYS A 106 -10.82 3.29 -31.15
CA LYS A 106 -10.13 4.53 -31.48
C LYS A 106 -10.80 5.73 -30.77
N CYS A 107 -10.00 6.48 -30.03
CA CYS A 107 -10.37 7.71 -29.32
C CYS A 107 -9.38 8.80 -29.75
N GLY A 108 -9.59 9.33 -30.96
CA GLY A 108 -8.72 10.37 -31.53
C GLY A 108 -7.35 9.83 -31.89
N ARG A 109 -6.32 10.21 -31.12
CA ARG A 109 -4.94 9.73 -31.29
C ARG A 109 -4.59 8.53 -30.40
N VAL A 110 -5.45 8.16 -29.46
CA VAL A 110 -5.23 7.01 -28.57
C VAL A 110 -6.23 5.89 -28.85
N TRP A 111 -5.95 4.70 -28.32
CA TRP A 111 -6.81 3.53 -28.41
C TRP A 111 -7.19 3.05 -27.01
N CYS A 112 -8.49 2.96 -26.73
CA CYS A 112 -9.04 2.62 -25.42
C CYS A 112 -9.57 1.19 -25.36
N ILE A 113 -9.43 0.52 -24.22
CA ILE A 113 -9.99 -0.83 -24.00
C ILE A 113 -11.46 -0.75 -23.57
N VAL A 114 -12.19 -1.88 -23.62
CA VAL A 114 -13.64 -1.93 -23.35
C VAL A 114 -14.02 -1.40 -21.96
N SER A 115 -13.13 -1.56 -20.98
CA SER A 115 -13.34 -1.08 -19.60
C SER A 115 -12.92 0.39 -19.38
N THR A 116 -12.79 1.19 -20.43
CA THR A 116 -12.38 2.61 -20.32
C THR A 116 -13.21 3.51 -21.22
N ASP A 117 -13.50 4.71 -20.72
CA ASP A 117 -14.22 5.77 -21.42
C ASP A 117 -13.26 6.72 -22.13
N CYS A 118 -13.69 7.23 -23.28
CA CYS A 118 -12.96 8.24 -24.05
C CYS A 118 -13.32 9.64 -23.52
N GLU A 119 -12.40 10.28 -22.79
CA GLU A 119 -12.55 11.64 -22.29
C GLU A 119 -11.65 12.63 -23.07
N LYS A 120 -11.97 13.93 -22.98
CA LYS A 120 -11.18 15.03 -23.53
C LYS A 120 -10.74 15.96 -22.41
N ASP A 121 -9.49 16.37 -22.43
CA ASP A 121 -8.96 17.36 -21.49
C ASP A 121 -9.33 18.80 -21.92
N LEU A 122 -9.05 19.79 -21.07
CA LEU A 122 -9.24 21.22 -21.33
C LEU A 122 -8.55 21.69 -22.62
N PHE A 123 -7.47 21.03 -23.02
CA PHE A 123 -6.73 21.30 -24.26
C PHE A 123 -7.24 20.52 -25.49
N GLY A 124 -8.35 19.78 -25.36
CA GLY A 124 -8.95 18.98 -26.44
C GLY A 124 -8.23 17.67 -26.77
N ILE A 125 -7.21 17.31 -25.98
CA ILE A 125 -6.47 16.04 -26.11
C ILE A 125 -7.35 14.90 -25.61
N GLN A 126 -7.47 13.84 -26.42
CA GLN A 126 -8.28 12.67 -26.11
C GLN A 126 -7.46 11.63 -25.33
N PHE A 127 -8.05 11.07 -24.27
CA PHE A 127 -7.42 10.05 -23.42
C PHE A 127 -8.43 9.03 -22.90
N CYS A 128 -7.94 7.87 -22.46
CA CYS A 128 -8.77 6.79 -21.91
C CYS A 128 -8.81 6.88 -20.39
N ARG A 129 -10.01 6.97 -19.80
CA ARG A 129 -10.22 7.01 -18.34
C ARG A 129 -11.00 5.79 -17.89
N PRO A 130 -10.65 5.14 -16.76
CA PRO A 130 -11.53 4.12 -16.18
C PRO A 130 -12.90 4.71 -15.84
N PRO A 131 -13.99 3.91 -15.93
CA PRO A 131 -15.32 4.36 -15.59
C PRO A 131 -15.33 4.85 -14.15
N ARG A 132 -15.89 6.04 -13.93
CA ARG A 132 -16.14 6.55 -12.58
C ARG A 132 -17.14 5.57 -11.95
N GLY A 133 -16.75 4.96 -10.83
CA GLY A 133 -17.63 4.05 -10.10
C GLY A 133 -18.98 4.69 -9.80
N PRO A 134 -20.00 3.92 -9.36
CA PRO A 134 -21.29 4.48 -9.03
C PRO A 134 -21.08 5.60 -8.01
N THR A 135 -21.38 6.84 -8.41
CA THR A 135 -21.54 7.94 -7.47
C THR A 135 -22.65 7.51 -6.52
N LYS A 136 -22.29 7.17 -5.28
CA LYS A 136 -23.27 7.05 -4.21
C LYS A 136 -23.98 8.40 -4.17
N LYS A 137 -25.23 8.44 -4.62
CA LYS A 137 -26.12 9.55 -4.29
C LYS A 137 -26.35 9.43 -2.79
N GLU A 138 -25.79 10.35 -2.02
CA GLU A 138 -26.25 10.63 -0.66
C GLU A 138 -27.69 11.14 -0.68
#